data_AF-A0A850BQ43-F1
#
_entry.id   AF-A0A850BQ43-F1
#
_cell.length_a   1.000
_cell.length_b   1.000
_cell.length_c   1.000
_cell.angle_alpha   90.00
_cell.angle_beta   90.00
_cell.angle_gamma   90.00
#
_symmetry.space_group_name_H-M   'P 1'
#
loop_
_entity.id
_entity.type
_entity.pdbx_description
1 polymer ?
#
loop_
_entity_poly.entity_id
_entity_poly.type
_entity_poly.pdbx_seq_one_letter_code
_entity_poly.pdbx_strand_id
1 'polypeptide(L)'
;MAFQSSLRLEEIQMIGPGNELVRRYPFTYELSPTTNRTLLTQVEECAGDVCKPPTRFQYKSDPAGFERINTSIAAPTSKRASPVLMDISGDGLVDLVVPDTNPALSTPQNPITEWRVAKNLGEDASPPFFANPKLAFLQQWPMVADPVEPADPSLVQPELGTVFDYDQNGRADVLLHDVAGGLVNETVLLAKPDGSFEFHDTGIRKPFPLGAVPKPPELTSPGASVHLADLNGDGVADRIACKDHGADAADIPGEQGWKAHLWKPKDDDKSAGFDPKGEKIAPLTGTPCDMHLYTVDLNGDRKIELVVPRVITFGGTSQVETLTYKSLSRLSDGSFEVFDTSLPIRRKGGRVVFADVSGDGLPDAIQSGFSDYRLRTYINTGAGFSNLSVDSLYWDGIGSQEAFFHLAV
;
A
#
# COMPACT_ATOMS: atom_id res chain seq x y z
N MET A 1 2.40 2.57 -29.24
CA MET A 1 1.44 1.52 -29.62
C MET A 1 0.69 1.17 -28.35
N ALA A 2 -0.61 1.47 -28.27
CA ALA A 2 -1.41 1.06 -27.13
C ALA A 2 -1.61 -0.46 -27.22
N PHE A 3 -1.24 -1.21 -26.18
CA PHE A 3 -1.70 -2.59 -26.05
C PHE A 3 -3.19 -2.57 -25.69
N GLN A 4 -4.05 -2.37 -26.68
CA GLN A 4 -5.45 -2.75 -26.54
C GLN A 4 -5.49 -4.29 -26.57
N SER A 5 -5.52 -4.93 -25.41
CA SER A 5 -6.01 -6.31 -25.35
C SER A 5 -7.54 -6.25 -25.49
N SER A 6 -8.02 -6.14 -26.73
CA SER A 6 -9.46 -6.18 -27.07
C SER A 6 -9.78 -7.28 -28.08
N LEU A 7 -8.77 -8.02 -28.53
CA LEU A 7 -8.96 -9.12 -29.48
C LEU A 7 -9.11 -10.43 -28.71
N ARG A 8 -10.27 -11.05 -28.88
CA ARG A 8 -10.55 -12.41 -28.42
C ARG A 8 -10.32 -13.37 -29.58
N LEU A 9 -9.57 -14.44 -29.35
CA LEU A 9 -9.29 -15.46 -30.35
C LEU A 9 -10.56 -16.27 -30.64
N GLU A 10 -11.14 -16.14 -31.84
CA GLU A 10 -12.37 -16.86 -32.22
C GLU A 10 -12.10 -18.24 -32.82
N GLU A 11 -10.97 -18.39 -33.51
CA GLU A 11 -10.60 -19.64 -34.17
C GLU A 11 -9.08 -19.72 -34.37
N ILE A 12 -8.53 -20.93 -34.31
CA ILE A 12 -7.20 -21.24 -34.86
C ILE A 12 -7.38 -22.05 -36.14
N GLN A 13 -6.81 -21.59 -37.24
CA GLN A 13 -6.80 -22.29 -38.53
C GLN A 13 -5.42 -22.87 -38.81
N MET A 14 -5.38 -24.12 -39.28
CA MET A 14 -4.17 -24.76 -39.78
C MET A 14 -4.26 -24.89 -41.30
N ILE A 15 -3.31 -24.28 -41.99
CA ILE A 15 -3.26 -24.23 -43.46
C ILE A 15 -2.13 -25.13 -43.97
N GLY A 16 -2.46 -26.05 -44.88
CA GLY A 16 -1.53 -26.95 -45.55
C GLY A 16 -1.00 -26.41 -46.88
N PRO A 17 -0.20 -27.22 -47.61
CA PRO A 17 0.28 -26.87 -48.95
C PRO A 17 -0.87 -26.48 -49.89
N GLY A 18 -0.65 -25.50 -50.77
CA GLY A 18 -1.69 -25.00 -51.67
C GLY A 18 -2.71 -24.05 -51.02
N ASN A 19 -2.45 -23.59 -49.79
CA ASN A 19 -3.34 -22.72 -49.02
C ASN A 19 -4.69 -23.38 -48.65
N GLU A 20 -4.68 -24.70 -48.48
CA GLU A 20 -5.85 -25.47 -48.10
C GLU A 20 -6.01 -25.53 -46.57
N LEU A 21 -7.22 -25.25 -46.07
CA LEU A 21 -7.53 -25.40 -44.65
C LEU A 21 -7.59 -26.90 -44.30
N VAL A 22 -6.67 -27.36 -43.47
CA VAL A 22 -6.59 -28.78 -43.06
C VAL A 22 -7.28 -29.05 -41.73
N ARG A 23 -7.29 -28.07 -40.82
CA ARG A 23 -7.97 -28.12 -39.53
C ARG A 23 -8.40 -26.74 -39.08
N ARG A 24 -9.46 -26.68 -38.28
CA ARG A 24 -9.87 -25.50 -37.54
C ARG A 24 -10.22 -25.83 -36.09
N TYR A 25 -9.97 -24.89 -35.21
CA TYR A 25 -10.32 -24.95 -33.79
C TYR A 25 -11.19 -23.74 -33.41
N PRO A 26 -12.50 -23.78 -33.62
CA PRO A 26 -13.39 -22.74 -33.12
C PRO A 26 -13.43 -22.72 -31.58
N PHE A 27 -13.46 -21.51 -31.02
CA PHE A 27 -13.58 -21.24 -29.59
C PHE A 27 -14.97 -20.64 -29.31
N THR A 28 -15.70 -21.23 -28.35
CA THR A 28 -16.96 -20.65 -27.85
C THR A 28 -16.72 -20.03 -26.49
N TYR A 29 -17.26 -18.83 -26.29
CA TYR A 29 -17.12 -18.10 -25.05
C TYR A 29 -18.49 -17.66 -24.52
N GLU A 30 -18.55 -17.52 -23.20
CA GLU A 30 -19.64 -16.86 -22.50
C GLU A 30 -19.07 -15.76 -21.59
N LEU A 31 -19.90 -14.85 -21.11
CA LEU A 31 -19.49 -13.88 -20.10
C LEU A 31 -19.75 -14.46 -18.71
N SER A 32 -18.78 -14.30 -17.81
CA SER A 32 -18.98 -14.59 -16.39
C SER A 32 -20.14 -13.76 -15.85
N PRO A 33 -21.17 -14.38 -15.24
CA PRO A 33 -22.29 -13.64 -14.67
C PRO A 33 -21.86 -12.76 -13.47
N THR A 34 -20.71 -13.07 -12.85
CA THR A 34 -20.19 -12.36 -11.67
C THR A 34 -19.28 -11.20 -12.06
N THR A 35 -18.39 -11.40 -13.04
CA THR A 35 -17.32 -10.44 -13.37
C THR A 35 -17.43 -9.84 -14.76
N ASN A 36 -18.37 -10.30 -15.59
CA ASN A 36 -18.47 -10.00 -17.03
C ASN A 36 -17.18 -10.29 -17.83
N ARG A 37 -16.22 -11.02 -17.25
CA ARG A 37 -15.03 -11.48 -17.96
C ARG A 37 -15.39 -12.62 -18.92
N THR A 38 -14.71 -12.67 -20.05
CA THR A 38 -14.91 -13.72 -21.05
C THR A 38 -14.40 -15.07 -20.51
N LEU A 39 -15.24 -16.10 -20.59
CA LEU A 39 -14.95 -17.47 -20.18
C LEU A 39 -14.96 -18.37 -21.41
N LEU A 40 -13.86 -19.10 -21.67
CA LEU A 40 -13.82 -20.09 -22.74
C LEU A 40 -14.64 -21.31 -22.33
N THR A 41 -15.79 -21.55 -22.96
CA THR A 41 -16.70 -22.65 -22.58
C THR A 41 -16.57 -23.87 -23.48
N GLN A 42 -16.06 -23.69 -24.71
CA GLN A 42 -15.89 -24.80 -25.65
C GLN A 42 -14.69 -24.60 -26.57
N VAL A 43 -13.98 -25.69 -26.85
CA VAL A 43 -13.07 -25.81 -28.00
C VAL A 43 -13.44 -27.07 -28.77
N GLU A 44 -13.51 -26.97 -30.08
CA GLU A 44 -13.83 -28.09 -30.96
C GLU A 44 -12.77 -28.21 -32.05
N GLU A 45 -12.35 -29.43 -32.42
CA GLU A 45 -11.44 -29.65 -33.54
C GLU A 45 -12.25 -30.14 -34.75
N CYS A 46 -12.14 -29.45 -35.88
CA CYS A 46 -12.82 -29.83 -37.12
C CYS A 46 -11.87 -29.97 -38.31
N ALA A 47 -12.20 -30.86 -39.24
CA ALA A 47 -11.72 -30.84 -40.61
C ALA A 47 -12.88 -30.77 -41.59
N GLY A 48 -12.93 -29.70 -42.37
CA GLY A 48 -14.12 -29.35 -43.12
C GLY A 48 -15.34 -29.26 -42.20
N ASP A 49 -16.40 -29.99 -42.56
CA ASP A 49 -17.66 -30.03 -41.81
C ASP A 49 -17.73 -31.18 -40.79
N VAL A 50 -16.64 -31.94 -40.62
CA VAL A 50 -16.56 -33.04 -39.66
C VAL A 50 -15.77 -32.60 -38.44
N CYS A 51 -16.43 -32.59 -37.28
CA CYS A 51 -15.84 -32.19 -36.01
C CYS A 51 -15.71 -33.37 -35.04
N LYS A 52 -14.68 -33.34 -34.20
CA LYS A 52 -14.58 -34.20 -33.02
C LYS A 52 -15.58 -33.71 -31.96
N PRO A 53 -15.96 -34.57 -30.99
CA PRO A 53 -16.71 -34.12 -29.83
C PRO A 53 -16.01 -32.92 -29.15
N PRO A 54 -16.76 -31.86 -28.79
CA PRO A 54 -16.17 -30.66 -28.22
C PRO A 54 -15.62 -30.89 -26.81
N THR A 55 -14.49 -30.26 -26.51
CA THR A 55 -13.99 -30.11 -25.14
C THR A 55 -14.73 -28.97 -24.48
N ARG A 56 -15.41 -29.24 -23.36
CA ARG A 56 -16.22 -28.26 -22.63
C ARG A 56 -15.55 -27.89 -21.31
N PHE A 57 -15.59 -26.61 -20.98
CA PHE A 57 -15.10 -26.08 -19.72
C PHE A 57 -16.28 -25.55 -18.90
N GLN A 58 -16.22 -25.77 -17.59
CA GLN A 58 -17.14 -25.18 -16.64
C GLN A 58 -16.32 -24.43 -15.60
N TYR A 59 -16.86 -23.30 -15.14
CA TYR A 59 -16.22 -22.44 -14.16
C TYR A 59 -17.10 -22.40 -12.91
N LYS A 60 -16.46 -22.25 -11.75
CA LYS A 60 -17.19 -21.88 -10.53
C LYS A 60 -17.83 -20.51 -10.77
N SER A 61 -19.11 -20.39 -10.43
CA SER A 61 -19.88 -19.15 -10.57
C SER A 61 -20.62 -18.90 -9.28
N ASP A 62 -20.14 -17.95 -8.49
CA ASP A 62 -20.81 -17.48 -7.29
C ASP A 62 -21.57 -16.18 -7.60
N PRO A 63 -22.74 -15.91 -6.98
CA PRO A 63 -23.43 -14.64 -7.16
C PRO A 63 -22.51 -13.47 -6.83
N ALA A 64 -22.57 -12.38 -7.61
CA ALA A 64 -21.86 -11.16 -7.26
C ALA A 64 -22.44 -10.57 -5.98
N GLY A 65 -21.58 -10.27 -5.01
CA GLY A 65 -21.98 -9.62 -3.78
C GLY A 65 -21.14 -10.03 -2.58
N PHE A 66 -21.42 -9.39 -1.45
CA PHE A 66 -20.83 -9.72 -0.15
C PHE A 66 -21.91 -10.35 0.74
N GLU A 67 -21.58 -11.46 1.38
CA GLU A 67 -22.38 -12.00 2.47
C GLU A 67 -21.88 -11.46 3.81
N ARG A 68 -22.82 -11.07 4.68
CA ARG A 68 -22.46 -10.66 6.03
C ARG A 68 -22.22 -11.88 6.91
N ILE A 69 -20.95 -12.16 7.17
CA ILE A 69 -20.55 -13.18 8.14
C ILE A 69 -20.34 -12.50 9.49
N ASN A 70 -21.05 -12.96 10.52
CA ASN A 70 -20.80 -12.50 11.89
C ASN A 70 -19.53 -13.15 12.43
N THR A 71 -18.58 -12.33 12.89
CA THR A 71 -17.41 -12.81 13.65
C THR A 71 -17.72 -12.81 15.14
N SER A 72 -16.97 -13.59 15.93
CA SER A 72 -17.00 -13.57 17.39
C SER A 72 -16.06 -12.52 18.00
N ILE A 73 -15.43 -11.69 17.17
CA ILE A 73 -14.40 -10.74 17.58
C ILE A 73 -15.09 -9.48 18.10
N ALA A 74 -14.76 -9.09 19.33
CA ALA A 74 -15.26 -7.85 19.91
C ALA A 74 -14.74 -6.62 19.14
N ALA A 75 -15.56 -5.58 19.08
CA ALA A 75 -15.10 -4.29 18.57
C ALA A 75 -13.97 -3.74 19.47
N PRO A 76 -13.00 -2.99 18.92
CA PRO A 76 -11.97 -2.35 19.71
C PRO A 76 -12.57 -1.37 20.75
N THR A 77 -11.86 -1.22 21.87
CA THR A 77 -12.14 -0.25 22.92
C THR A 77 -11.96 1.17 22.39
N SER A 78 -10.81 1.44 21.76
CA SER A 78 -10.54 2.73 21.14
C SER A 78 -11.33 2.90 19.84
N LYS A 79 -12.03 4.04 19.73
CA LYS A 79 -12.65 4.48 18.46
C LYS A 79 -11.61 4.86 17.40
N ARG A 80 -10.33 4.91 17.77
CA ARG A 80 -9.20 5.21 16.90
C ARG A 80 -8.29 3.99 16.64
N ALA A 81 -8.66 2.82 17.16
CA ALA A 81 -8.01 1.58 16.79
C ALA A 81 -8.21 1.31 15.30
N SER A 82 -7.15 0.84 14.65
CA SER A 82 -7.17 0.51 13.22
C SER A 82 -6.82 -0.96 13.06
N PRO A 83 -7.79 -1.84 12.78
CA PRO A 83 -7.51 -3.24 12.51
C PRO A 83 -6.59 -3.39 11.29
N VAL A 84 -5.63 -4.30 11.43
CA VAL A 84 -4.61 -4.64 10.45
C VAL A 84 -4.91 -6.04 9.93
N LEU A 85 -4.98 -6.17 8.61
CA LEU A 85 -5.12 -7.44 7.91
C LEU A 85 -3.74 -7.91 7.47
N MET A 86 -3.27 -9.04 8.01
CA MET A 86 -1.93 -9.55 7.74
C MET A 86 -1.85 -11.06 7.99
N ASP A 87 -1.00 -11.78 7.27
CA ASP A 87 -0.71 -13.19 7.57
C ASP A 87 0.43 -13.25 8.61
N ILE A 88 0.07 -13.09 9.89
CA ILE A 88 1.05 -13.15 10.99
C ILE A 88 1.51 -14.60 11.25
N SER A 89 0.71 -15.59 10.82
CA SER A 89 1.01 -17.00 11.07
C SER A 89 1.86 -17.67 9.97
N GLY A 90 1.89 -17.08 8.77
CA GLY A 90 2.63 -17.55 7.59
C GLY A 90 1.98 -18.76 6.94
N ASP A 91 0.66 -18.90 7.05
CA ASP A 91 -0.10 -20.03 6.48
C ASP A 91 -0.86 -19.69 5.20
N GLY A 92 -0.68 -18.48 4.69
CA GLY A 92 -1.33 -17.96 3.50
C GLY A 92 -2.73 -17.43 3.73
N LEU A 93 -3.25 -17.48 4.97
CA LEU A 93 -4.53 -16.88 5.33
C LEU A 93 -4.31 -15.54 6.01
N VAL A 94 -5.13 -14.56 5.62
CA VAL A 94 -5.09 -13.23 6.23
C VAL A 94 -5.73 -13.29 7.61
N ASP A 95 -4.94 -13.02 8.65
CA ASP A 95 -5.38 -12.90 10.04
C ASP A 95 -5.87 -11.48 10.35
N LEU A 96 -6.64 -11.34 11.44
CA LEU A 96 -7.03 -10.02 11.97
C LEU A 96 -6.15 -9.67 13.17
N VAL A 97 -5.37 -8.61 13.03
CA VAL A 97 -4.54 -8.05 14.10
C VAL A 97 -5.10 -6.68 14.50
N VAL A 98 -5.35 -6.46 15.78
CA VAL A 98 -5.97 -5.24 16.28
C VAL A 98 -5.04 -4.60 17.32
N PRO A 99 -4.36 -3.49 16.98
CA PRO A 99 -3.78 -2.61 17.98
C PRO A 99 -4.91 -1.81 18.66
N ASP A 100 -5.04 -1.98 19.97
CA ASP A 100 -6.09 -1.33 20.76
C ASP A 100 -5.52 -0.80 22.07
N THR A 101 -6.28 0.09 22.72
CA THR A 101 -5.91 0.60 24.03
C THR A 101 -6.20 -0.46 25.10
N ASN A 102 -5.29 -0.61 26.05
CA ASN A 102 -5.56 -1.42 27.22
C ASN A 102 -6.53 -0.66 28.15
N PRO A 103 -7.75 -1.15 28.39
CA PRO A 103 -8.78 -0.40 29.12
C PRO A 103 -8.43 -0.15 30.59
N ALA A 104 -7.51 -0.92 31.17
CA ALA A 104 -7.10 -0.80 32.56
C ALA A 104 -5.87 0.11 32.77
N LEU A 105 -5.01 0.22 31.74
CA LEU A 105 -3.69 0.85 31.88
C LEU A 105 -3.52 2.11 31.03
N SER A 106 -4.25 2.25 29.92
CA SER A 106 -4.04 3.35 28.97
C SER A 106 -4.61 4.66 29.48
N THR A 107 -3.81 5.73 29.36
CA THR A 107 -4.23 7.12 29.57
C THR A 107 -3.77 8.01 28.43
N PRO A 108 -4.27 9.26 28.30
CA PRO A 108 -3.76 10.22 27.33
C PRO A 108 -2.26 10.48 27.47
N GLN A 109 -1.70 10.39 28.68
CA GLN A 109 -0.27 10.58 28.92
C GLN A 109 0.55 9.31 28.70
N ASN A 110 -0.07 8.14 28.84
CA ASN A 110 0.58 6.84 28.68
C ASN A 110 -0.33 5.93 27.83
N PRO A 111 -0.35 6.11 26.49
CA PRO A 111 -1.17 5.30 25.60
C PRO A 111 -0.55 3.90 25.45
N ILE A 112 -0.85 3.01 26.40
CA ILE A 112 -0.43 1.60 26.31
C ILE A 112 -1.23 0.92 25.21
N THR A 113 -0.54 0.32 24.23
CA THR A 113 -1.18 -0.44 23.16
C THR A 113 -1.03 -1.93 23.40
N GLU A 114 -2.13 -2.66 23.29
CA GLU A 114 -2.15 -4.11 23.18
C GLU A 114 -2.43 -4.51 21.73
N TRP A 115 -1.60 -5.40 21.19
CA TRP A 115 -1.79 -5.99 19.87
C TRP A 115 -2.45 -7.34 20.06
N ARG A 116 -3.69 -7.47 19.62
CA ARG A 116 -4.46 -8.72 19.68
C ARG A 116 -4.54 -9.38 18.31
N VAL A 117 -4.38 -10.69 18.27
CA VAL A 117 -4.42 -11.47 17.03
C VAL A 117 -5.58 -12.45 17.10
N ALA A 118 -6.45 -12.41 16.09
CA ALA A 118 -7.42 -13.45 15.81
C ALA A 118 -7.00 -14.16 14.52
N LYS A 119 -6.49 -15.39 14.67
CA LYS A 119 -6.02 -16.19 13.56
C LYS A 119 -7.19 -16.62 12.66
N ASN A 120 -7.07 -16.47 11.36
CA ASN A 120 -7.98 -17.01 10.37
C ASN A 120 -7.72 -18.52 10.21
N LEU A 121 -8.75 -19.30 10.40
CA LEU A 121 -8.72 -20.76 10.35
C LEU A 121 -9.28 -21.29 9.02
N GLY A 122 -9.68 -20.40 8.11
CA GLY A 122 -10.21 -20.74 6.80
C GLY A 122 -11.63 -21.31 6.83
N GLU A 123 -12.16 -21.63 5.66
CA GLU A 123 -13.54 -22.12 5.49
C GLU A 123 -13.78 -23.45 6.22
N ASP A 124 -12.73 -24.26 6.40
CA ASP A 124 -12.79 -25.57 7.07
C ASP A 124 -13.17 -25.47 8.56
N ALA A 125 -12.95 -24.32 9.20
CA ALA A 125 -13.29 -24.11 10.60
C ALA A 125 -14.78 -23.85 10.86
N SER A 126 -15.59 -23.67 9.81
CA SER A 126 -16.94 -23.09 9.86
C SER A 126 -16.97 -21.67 10.49
N PRO A 127 -17.99 -20.83 10.21
CA PRO A 127 -18.10 -19.52 10.85
C PRO A 127 -17.98 -19.63 12.39
N PRO A 128 -17.17 -18.78 13.03
CA PRO A 128 -16.79 -17.43 12.60
C PRO A 128 -15.47 -17.30 11.80
N PHE A 129 -14.87 -18.40 11.32
CA PHE A 129 -13.59 -18.47 10.58
C PHE A 129 -12.35 -17.92 11.32
N PHE A 130 -12.52 -17.15 12.38
CA PHE A 130 -11.46 -16.65 13.24
C PHE A 130 -11.42 -17.38 14.58
N ALA A 131 -10.20 -17.65 15.05
CA ALA A 131 -9.96 -18.08 16.43
C ALA A 131 -10.27 -16.95 17.43
N ASN A 132 -10.45 -17.30 18.70
CA ASN A 132 -10.57 -16.31 19.76
C ASN A 132 -9.32 -15.41 19.81
N PRO A 133 -9.50 -14.07 19.88
CA PRO A 133 -8.37 -13.15 19.93
C PRO A 133 -7.46 -13.42 21.13
N LYS A 134 -6.15 -13.48 20.89
CA LYS A 134 -5.10 -13.59 21.93
C LYS A 134 -4.22 -12.34 21.95
N LEU A 135 -3.64 -12.03 23.11
CA LEU A 135 -2.63 -10.98 23.21
C LEU A 135 -1.33 -11.46 22.53
N ALA A 136 -0.88 -10.74 21.51
CA ALA A 136 0.37 -11.02 20.80
C ALA A 136 1.52 -10.14 21.28
N PHE A 137 1.22 -8.90 21.70
CA PHE A 137 2.21 -7.97 22.25
C PHE A 137 1.54 -6.92 23.14
N LEU A 138 2.21 -6.54 24.23
CA LEU A 138 1.81 -5.43 25.09
C LEU A 138 2.96 -4.43 25.15
N GLN A 139 2.71 -3.22 24.65
CA GLN A 139 3.70 -2.16 24.67
C GLN A 139 3.98 -1.73 26.10
N GLN A 140 5.26 -1.72 26.48
CA GLN A 140 5.70 -1.27 27.80
C GLN A 140 6.04 0.22 27.77
N TRP A 141 5.65 0.95 28.82
CA TRP A 141 6.04 2.35 29.04
C TRP A 141 6.88 2.44 30.32
N PRO A 142 8.09 3.05 30.28
CA PRO A 142 8.95 3.15 31.45
C PRO A 142 8.36 4.11 32.50
N MET A 143 7.87 3.52 33.60
CA MET A 143 7.35 4.16 34.82
C MET A 143 5.93 4.76 34.74
N VAL A 144 4.98 4.03 35.33
CA VAL A 144 3.62 4.48 35.61
C VAL A 144 3.65 5.30 36.91
N ALA A 145 3.48 6.62 36.83
CA ALA A 145 2.80 7.30 37.93
C ALA A 145 1.32 6.88 37.85
N ASP A 146 0.68 6.58 38.98
CA ASP A 146 -0.75 6.25 39.01
C ASP A 146 -1.53 7.28 38.18
N PRO A 147 -2.45 6.83 37.32
CA PRO A 147 -3.19 7.73 36.44
C PRO A 147 -3.93 8.76 37.30
N VAL A 148 -3.65 10.05 37.06
CA VAL A 148 -4.13 11.13 37.96
C VAL A 148 -5.65 11.27 37.93
N GLU A 149 -6.35 10.81 36.89
CA GLU A 149 -7.82 10.73 36.82
C GLU A 149 -8.22 9.60 35.85
N PRO A 150 -9.47 9.07 35.91
CA PRO A 150 -9.92 8.09 34.92
C PRO A 150 -9.91 8.69 33.52
N ALA A 151 -8.98 8.21 32.69
CA ALA A 151 -9.01 8.42 31.26
C ALA A 151 -10.13 7.59 30.63
N ASP A 152 -10.82 8.12 29.62
CA ASP A 152 -11.66 7.31 28.74
C ASP A 152 -10.74 6.63 27.70
N PRO A 153 -10.41 5.33 27.83
CA PRO A 153 -9.54 4.64 26.89
C PRO A 153 -10.13 4.57 25.48
N SER A 154 -11.44 4.81 25.31
CA SER A 154 -12.09 4.81 24.00
C SER A 154 -11.68 5.99 23.11
N LEU A 155 -11.09 7.04 23.69
CA LEU A 155 -10.65 8.25 22.99
C LEU A 155 -9.12 8.31 22.79
N VAL A 156 -8.37 7.40 23.40
CA VAL A 156 -6.91 7.33 23.31
C VAL A 156 -6.50 6.70 21.98
N GLN A 157 -5.49 7.27 21.31
CA GLN A 157 -4.93 6.73 20.08
C GLN A 157 -3.97 5.57 20.41
N PRO A 158 -4.28 4.31 20.03
CA PRO A 158 -3.29 3.23 20.09
C PRO A 158 -2.24 3.41 18.99
N GLU A 159 -1.16 2.65 19.10
CA GLU A 159 -0.15 2.57 18.05
C GLU A 159 -0.74 2.10 16.72
N LEU A 160 -0.11 2.53 15.64
CA LEU A 160 -0.40 2.10 14.28
C LEU A 160 0.84 1.42 13.71
N GLY A 161 0.67 0.72 12.59
CA GLY A 161 1.79 0.15 11.89
C GLY A 161 1.50 -0.21 10.45
N THR A 162 2.59 -0.37 9.69
CA THR A 162 2.56 -0.81 8.30
C THR A 162 3.04 -2.25 8.22
N VAL A 163 2.30 -3.07 7.47
CA VAL A 163 2.57 -4.50 7.32
C VAL A 163 3.58 -4.75 6.20
N PHE A 164 4.58 -5.59 6.48
CA PHE A 164 5.52 -6.13 5.50
C PHE A 164 6.32 -7.27 6.15
N ASP A 165 6.92 -8.18 5.37
CA ASP A 165 7.81 -9.23 5.89
C ASP A 165 9.24 -8.67 5.99
N TYR A 166 9.65 -8.22 7.18
CA TYR A 166 10.94 -7.53 7.38
C TYR A 166 12.12 -8.49 7.39
N ASP A 167 11.96 -9.66 7.99
CA ASP A 167 13.04 -10.66 8.12
C ASP A 167 12.95 -11.78 7.05
N GLN A 168 12.00 -11.67 6.12
CA GLN A 168 11.79 -12.56 4.97
C GLN A 168 11.51 -14.01 5.40
N ASN A 169 10.77 -14.16 6.49
CA ASN A 169 10.49 -15.46 7.10
C ASN A 169 9.14 -16.07 6.65
N GLY A 170 8.40 -15.39 5.77
CA GLY A 170 7.09 -15.78 5.27
C GLY A 170 5.91 -15.38 6.18
N ARG A 171 6.17 -14.73 7.32
CA ARG A 171 5.16 -14.10 8.17
C ARG A 171 5.24 -12.60 8.00
N ALA A 172 4.09 -11.97 7.97
CA ALA A 172 4.04 -10.53 7.95
C ALA A 172 4.45 -9.96 9.33
N ASP A 173 5.31 -8.94 9.32
CA ASP A 173 5.72 -8.14 10.47
C ASP A 173 5.03 -6.76 10.45
N VAL A 174 5.25 -5.96 11.48
CA VAL A 174 4.68 -4.61 11.58
C VAL A 174 5.76 -3.57 11.84
N LEU A 175 5.98 -2.65 10.89
CA LEU A 175 6.70 -1.41 11.15
C LEU A 175 5.87 -0.53 12.07
N LEU A 176 6.33 -0.31 13.29
CA LEU A 176 5.62 0.49 14.29
C LEU A 176 5.74 1.97 13.94
N HIS A 177 4.59 2.67 13.87
CA HIS A 177 4.58 4.10 13.59
C HIS A 177 4.99 4.94 14.79
N ASP A 178 4.90 4.42 16.01
CA ASP A 178 5.21 5.12 17.27
C ASP A 178 4.49 6.47 17.37
N VAL A 179 3.16 6.47 17.22
CA VAL A 179 2.33 7.68 17.10
C VAL A 179 2.52 8.62 18.30
N ALA A 180 2.83 8.07 19.48
CA ALA A 180 3.12 8.83 20.70
C ALA A 180 4.58 9.30 20.82
N GLY A 181 5.46 8.86 19.92
CA GLY A 181 6.86 9.29 19.79
C GLY A 181 7.80 8.80 20.88
N GLY A 182 7.44 7.76 21.63
CA GLY A 182 8.20 7.30 22.79
C GLY A 182 9.57 6.67 22.47
N LEU A 183 9.79 6.27 21.22
CA LEU A 183 11.00 5.56 20.79
C LEU A 183 12.03 6.53 20.18
N VAL A 184 13.31 6.12 20.22
CA VAL A 184 14.41 6.88 19.58
C VAL A 184 14.65 6.37 18.16
N ASN A 185 14.67 5.06 18.02
CA ASN A 185 14.86 4.36 16.75
C ASN A 185 13.52 3.85 16.22
N GLU A 186 13.49 3.63 14.93
CA GLU A 186 12.40 2.94 14.27
C GLU A 186 12.39 1.46 14.68
N THR A 187 11.20 0.91 14.85
CA THR A 187 11.01 -0.42 15.44
C THR A 187 10.09 -1.24 14.56
N VAL A 188 10.40 -2.53 14.45
CA VAL A 188 9.55 -3.53 13.84
C VAL A 188 9.08 -4.51 14.93
N LEU A 189 7.81 -4.87 14.89
CA LEU A 189 7.27 -6.00 15.65
C LEU A 189 7.38 -7.26 14.78
N LEU A 190 8.32 -8.13 15.10
CA LEU A 190 8.60 -9.35 14.33
C LEU A 190 7.67 -10.48 14.73
N ALA A 191 6.91 -11.01 13.78
CA ALA A 191 5.96 -12.09 13.97
C ALA A 191 6.66 -13.42 14.27
N LYS A 192 6.22 -14.06 15.35
CA LYS A 192 6.76 -15.36 15.79
C LYS A 192 5.85 -16.52 15.40
N PRO A 193 6.39 -17.74 15.27
CA PRO A 193 5.60 -18.92 14.89
C PRO A 193 4.42 -19.22 15.83
N ASP A 194 4.49 -18.78 17.08
CA ASP A 194 3.40 -18.92 18.05
C ASP A 194 2.36 -17.80 17.95
N GLY A 195 2.49 -16.88 16.99
CA GLY A 195 1.62 -15.74 16.75
C GLY A 195 1.74 -14.60 17.77
N SER A 196 2.85 -14.52 18.51
CA SER A 196 3.24 -13.31 19.26
C SER A 196 4.13 -12.39 18.41
N PHE A 197 4.41 -11.18 18.90
CA PHE A 197 5.47 -10.35 18.33
C PHE A 197 6.70 -10.26 19.25
N GLU A 198 7.88 -10.15 18.64
CA GLU A 198 9.11 -9.68 19.29
C GLU A 198 9.38 -8.23 18.90
N PHE A 199 9.76 -7.41 19.87
CA PHE A 199 10.19 -6.04 19.63
C PHE A 199 11.60 -6.02 19.02
N HIS A 200 11.76 -5.43 17.84
CA HIS A 200 13.03 -5.30 17.15
C HIS A 200 13.38 -3.83 16.87
N ASP A 201 14.48 -3.36 17.47
CA ASP A 201 15.07 -2.06 17.16
C ASP A 201 15.92 -2.17 15.88
N THR A 202 15.55 -1.40 14.85
CA THR A 202 16.24 -1.41 13.55
C THR A 202 17.62 -0.72 13.57
N GLY A 203 17.93 0.02 14.64
CA GLY A 203 19.10 0.89 14.73
C GLY A 203 18.99 2.17 13.90
N ILE A 204 17.92 2.34 13.12
CA ILE A 204 17.67 3.57 12.35
C ILE A 204 17.00 4.59 13.25
N ARG A 205 17.71 5.69 13.50
CA ARG A 205 17.17 6.80 14.27
C ARG A 205 15.98 7.43 13.53
N LYS A 206 14.88 7.64 14.23
CA LYS A 206 13.73 8.34 13.67
C LYS A 206 14.09 9.80 13.32
N PRO A 207 13.41 10.41 12.33
CA PRO A 207 13.62 11.82 12.00
C PRO A 207 13.39 12.75 13.20
N PHE A 208 12.44 12.40 14.10
CA PHE A 208 12.02 13.22 15.25
C PHE A 208 12.10 12.43 16.56
N PRO A 209 13.29 12.24 17.15
CA PRO A 209 13.42 11.58 18.45
C PRO A 209 13.01 12.55 19.56
N LEU A 210 11.94 12.24 20.32
CA LEU A 210 11.38 13.14 21.35
C LEU A 210 12.34 13.50 22.51
N GLY A 211 13.49 12.83 22.62
CA GLY A 211 14.56 13.18 23.55
C GLY A 211 15.47 14.34 23.11
N ALA A 212 15.30 14.88 21.90
CA ALA A 212 16.08 16.01 21.40
C ALA A 212 15.54 17.36 21.92
N VAL A 213 16.44 18.34 22.07
CA VAL A 213 16.12 19.72 22.45
C VAL A 213 16.62 20.67 21.35
N PRO A 214 15.78 21.58 20.82
CA PRO A 214 14.36 21.77 21.16
C PRO A 214 13.50 20.56 20.77
N LYS A 215 12.36 20.39 21.45
CA LYS A 215 11.49 19.24 21.19
C LYS A 215 11.06 19.25 19.72
N PRO A 216 11.38 18.19 18.95
CA PRO A 216 10.97 18.12 17.57
C PRO A 216 9.43 18.05 17.45
N PRO A 217 8.86 18.36 16.28
CA PRO A 217 7.47 18.04 15.98
C PRO A 217 7.14 16.56 16.24
N GLU A 218 5.89 16.27 16.61
CA GLU A 218 5.40 14.90 16.78
C GLU A 218 5.44 14.11 15.45
N LEU A 219 5.37 12.79 15.53
CA LEU A 219 5.23 11.93 14.32
C LEU A 219 3.92 12.18 13.57
N THR A 220 2.95 12.86 14.20
CA THR A 220 1.72 13.36 13.58
C THR A 220 1.96 14.62 12.73
N SER A 221 3.15 15.21 12.79
CA SER A 221 3.47 16.41 12.04
C SER A 221 3.67 16.09 10.55
N PRO A 222 3.32 17.03 9.64
CA PRO A 222 3.56 16.84 8.21
C PRO A 222 5.04 16.59 7.85
N GLY A 223 6.00 16.97 8.71
CA GLY A 223 7.42 16.72 8.50
C GLY A 223 7.88 15.28 8.76
N ALA A 224 7.06 14.46 9.42
CA ALA A 224 7.34 13.08 9.85
C ALA A 224 7.08 12.01 8.78
N SER A 225 7.38 12.33 7.53
CA SER A 225 7.03 11.47 6.41
C SER A 225 7.97 10.26 6.26
N VAL A 226 7.38 9.06 6.38
CA VAL A 226 8.02 7.76 6.18
C VAL A 226 7.14 6.92 5.26
N HIS A 227 7.76 6.30 4.26
CA HIS A 227 7.10 5.43 3.29
C HIS A 227 7.91 4.14 3.11
N LEU A 228 7.23 3.09 2.69
CA LEU A 228 7.83 1.81 2.34
C LEU A 228 7.58 1.54 0.85
N ALA A 229 8.63 1.14 0.12
CA ALA A 229 8.56 0.83 -1.30
C ALA A 229 9.74 -0.03 -1.73
N ASP A 230 9.53 -1.08 -2.54
CA ASP A 230 10.63 -1.82 -3.16
C ASP A 230 11.21 -1.00 -4.33
N LEU A 231 12.26 -0.22 -4.06
CA LEU A 231 12.85 0.67 -5.06
C LEU A 231 13.79 -0.08 -6.00
N ASN A 232 14.32 -1.21 -5.58
CA ASN A 232 15.40 -1.89 -6.28
C ASN A 232 14.92 -3.15 -7.04
N GLY A 233 13.71 -3.63 -6.76
CA GLY A 233 13.06 -4.81 -7.34
C GLY A 233 13.46 -6.13 -6.70
N ASP A 234 13.92 -6.12 -5.43
CA ASP A 234 14.34 -7.33 -4.71
C ASP A 234 13.19 -8.06 -4.01
N GLY A 235 11.98 -7.50 -4.07
CA GLY A 235 10.77 -8.05 -3.46
C GLY A 235 10.57 -7.66 -2.00
N VAL A 236 11.45 -6.84 -1.42
CA VAL A 236 11.36 -6.35 -0.05
C VAL A 236 11.20 -4.83 -0.06
N ALA A 237 10.31 -4.33 0.79
CA ALA A 237 10.11 -2.89 0.87
C ALA A 237 11.36 -2.21 1.47
N ASP A 238 11.88 -1.20 0.78
CA ASP A 238 12.88 -0.27 1.29
C ASP A 238 12.20 0.86 2.08
N ARG A 239 12.97 1.52 2.94
CA ARG A 239 12.48 2.64 3.75
C ARG A 239 12.83 3.98 3.11
N ILE A 240 11.83 4.81 2.85
CA ILE A 240 11.98 6.18 2.36
C ILE A 240 11.53 7.14 3.44
N ALA A 241 12.41 8.03 3.87
CA ALA A 241 12.05 9.02 4.88
C ALA A 241 12.65 10.38 4.58
N CYS A 242 11.93 11.39 5.01
CA CYS A 242 12.40 12.75 4.99
C CYS A 242 12.88 13.18 6.37
N LYS A 243 14.01 13.90 6.41
CA LYS A 243 14.53 14.51 7.62
C LYS A 243 14.40 16.04 7.50
N ASP A 244 13.36 16.61 8.09
CA ASP A 244 13.20 18.06 8.27
C ASP A 244 13.43 18.42 9.72
N HIS A 245 14.65 18.81 10.04
CA HIS A 245 14.94 19.42 11.33
C HIS A 245 14.51 20.88 11.26
N GLY A 246 13.26 21.14 11.62
CA GLY A 246 12.67 22.48 11.56
C GLY A 246 13.63 23.57 12.09
N ALA A 247 13.87 24.58 11.25
CA ALA A 247 14.31 25.96 11.47
C ALA A 247 15.33 26.36 12.57
N ASP A 248 15.93 25.45 13.34
CA ASP A 248 17.00 25.77 14.29
C ASP A 248 18.37 25.50 13.65
N ALA A 249 19.09 26.61 13.45
CA ALA A 249 20.31 26.79 12.66
C ALA A 249 21.58 26.09 13.21
N ALA A 250 21.44 25.01 13.99
CA ALA A 250 22.56 24.30 14.59
C ALA A 250 22.93 22.97 13.90
N ASP A 251 22.07 22.43 13.03
CA ASP A 251 22.39 21.25 12.23
C ASP A 251 22.92 21.62 10.84
N ILE A 252 23.95 20.90 10.39
CA ILE A 252 24.64 21.13 9.12
C ILE A 252 23.61 21.02 7.97
N PRO A 253 23.42 22.05 7.14
CA PRO A 253 22.45 22.07 6.03
C PRO A 253 22.55 20.91 5.01
N GLY A 254 23.62 20.10 5.09
CA GLY A 254 23.89 18.98 4.19
C GLY A 254 23.14 17.68 4.49
N GLU A 255 22.39 17.58 5.61
CA GLU A 255 21.58 16.40 5.97
C GLU A 255 20.07 16.57 5.77
N GLN A 256 19.59 17.75 5.37
CA GLN A 256 18.18 17.98 5.06
C GLN A 256 17.78 17.22 3.78
N GLY A 257 16.64 16.55 3.85
CA GLY A 257 15.99 15.97 2.67
C GLY A 257 15.76 14.46 2.72
N TRP A 258 15.24 13.97 1.60
CA TRP A 258 14.76 12.61 1.44
C TRP A 258 15.90 11.60 1.29
N LYS A 259 15.84 10.52 2.07
CA LYS A 259 16.75 9.39 2.00
C LYS A 259 16.01 8.07 1.79
N ALA A 260 16.61 7.19 1.01
CA ALA A 260 16.24 5.78 0.90
C ALA A 260 17.22 4.93 1.72
N HIS A 261 16.70 4.07 2.58
CA HIS A 261 17.44 3.06 3.31
C HIS A 261 17.05 1.71 2.72
N LEU A 262 17.88 1.23 1.79
CA LEU A 262 17.60 -0.04 1.12
C LEU A 262 17.64 -1.18 2.13
N TRP A 263 16.68 -2.10 2.03
CA TRP A 263 16.73 -3.33 2.79
C TRP A 263 17.89 -4.20 2.30
N LYS A 264 18.50 -4.95 3.21
CA LYS A 264 19.59 -5.87 2.92
C LYS A 264 19.31 -7.22 3.57
N PRO A 265 19.51 -8.33 2.84
CA PRO A 265 19.39 -9.65 3.42
C PRO A 265 20.45 -9.86 4.49
N LYS A 266 20.20 -10.85 5.34
CA LYS A 266 21.19 -11.29 6.33
C LYS A 266 22.48 -11.69 5.61
N ASP A 267 23.59 -11.14 6.09
CA ASP A 267 24.95 -11.53 5.73
C ASP A 267 25.61 -12.16 6.96
N ASP A 268 26.70 -12.92 6.79
CA ASP A 268 27.29 -13.77 7.85
C ASP A 268 27.58 -13.01 9.16
N ASP A 269 27.85 -11.70 9.08
CA ASP A 269 28.13 -10.80 10.23
C ASP A 269 27.01 -9.78 10.54
N LYS A 270 25.92 -9.73 9.77
CA LYS A 270 24.86 -8.70 9.92
C LYS A 270 23.46 -9.27 9.77
N SER A 271 22.60 -9.00 10.74
CA SER A 271 21.15 -9.25 10.63
C SER A 271 20.57 -8.59 9.38
N ALA A 272 19.54 -9.21 8.82
CA ALA A 272 18.75 -8.58 7.75
C ALA A 272 18.15 -7.26 8.24
N GLY A 273 18.00 -6.29 7.34
CA GLY A 273 17.39 -5.02 7.67
C GLY A 273 17.82 -3.86 6.79
N PHE A 274 17.27 -2.70 7.07
CA PHE A 274 17.57 -1.46 6.36
C PHE A 274 19.03 -1.03 6.53
N ASP A 275 19.67 -0.57 5.45
CA ASP A 275 21.00 0.04 5.53
C ASP A 275 20.97 1.32 6.37
N PRO A 276 21.63 1.37 7.54
CA PRO A 276 21.55 2.52 8.44
C PRO A 276 22.16 3.80 7.84
N LYS A 277 23.04 3.68 6.83
CA LYS A 277 23.65 4.84 6.19
C LYS A 277 22.63 5.64 5.36
N GLY A 278 21.79 4.91 4.63
CA GLY A 278 20.89 5.45 3.63
C GLY A 278 21.59 6.18 2.47
N GLU A 279 20.83 6.44 1.42
CA GLU A 279 21.25 7.13 0.20
C GLU A 279 20.35 8.34 -0.04
N LYS A 280 20.93 9.44 -0.54
CA LYS A 280 20.14 10.64 -0.87
C LYS A 280 19.31 10.39 -2.13
N ILE A 281 18.04 10.77 -2.10
CA ILE A 281 17.20 10.76 -3.30
C ILE A 281 17.43 12.09 -4.03
N ALA A 282 18.45 12.12 -4.90
CA ALA A 282 18.93 13.36 -5.51
C ALA A 282 17.83 14.24 -6.14
N PRO A 283 16.84 13.70 -6.90
CA PRO A 283 15.78 14.51 -7.49
C PRO A 283 14.76 15.10 -6.50
N LEU A 284 14.84 14.76 -5.21
CA LEU A 284 14.03 15.33 -4.13
C LEU A 284 14.81 16.31 -3.24
N THR A 285 16.06 16.62 -3.57
CA THR A 285 16.86 17.60 -2.84
C THR A 285 16.13 18.95 -2.76
N GLY A 286 15.94 19.48 -1.55
CA GLY A 286 15.27 20.76 -1.33
C GLY A 286 13.73 20.72 -1.43
N THR A 287 13.14 19.53 -1.59
CA THR A 287 11.69 19.34 -1.54
C THR A 287 11.25 19.18 -0.08
N PRO A 288 10.15 19.82 0.36
CA PRO A 288 9.75 19.76 1.77
C PRO A 288 9.25 18.37 2.15
N CYS A 289 9.31 18.04 3.45
CA CYS A 289 8.88 16.73 3.94
C CYS A 289 7.36 16.56 4.02
N ASP A 290 6.60 17.66 4.00
CA ASP A 290 5.14 17.67 4.02
C ASP A 290 4.48 17.53 2.63
N MET A 291 5.30 17.30 1.60
CA MET A 291 4.79 17.01 0.26
C MET A 291 4.04 15.68 0.24
N HIS A 292 3.03 15.59 -0.63
CA HIS A 292 2.44 14.28 -0.93
C HIS A 292 3.44 13.43 -1.71
N LEU A 293 3.63 12.18 -1.28
CA LEU A 293 4.43 11.18 -1.96
C LEU A 293 3.64 9.88 -2.00
N TYR A 294 3.52 9.30 -3.19
CA TYR A 294 2.88 8.01 -3.40
C TYR A 294 3.93 6.98 -3.83
N THR A 295 3.75 5.75 -3.39
CA THR A 295 4.60 4.60 -3.71
C THR A 295 3.78 3.65 -4.57
N VAL A 296 4.07 3.60 -5.87
CA VAL A 296 3.27 2.84 -6.85
C VAL A 296 4.15 2.32 -7.98
N ASP A 297 3.95 1.07 -8.41
CA ASP A 297 4.54 0.53 -9.64
C ASP A 297 3.81 1.14 -10.85
N LEU A 298 4.30 2.27 -11.35
CA LEU A 298 3.60 3.06 -12.36
C LEU A 298 3.86 2.55 -13.78
N ASN A 299 4.98 1.86 -13.98
CA ASN A 299 5.43 1.39 -15.29
C ASN A 299 5.26 -0.13 -15.50
N GLY A 300 4.84 -0.88 -14.47
CA GLY A 300 4.58 -2.32 -14.50
C GLY A 300 5.84 -3.18 -14.45
N ASP A 301 6.99 -2.64 -14.00
CA ASP A 301 8.27 -3.36 -13.96
C ASP A 301 8.53 -4.09 -12.63
N ARG A 302 7.57 -4.02 -11.70
CA ARG A 302 7.61 -4.57 -10.33
C ARG A 302 8.57 -3.88 -9.38
N LYS A 303 9.19 -2.79 -9.79
CA LYS A 303 9.78 -1.81 -8.87
C LYS A 303 8.74 -0.76 -8.56
N ILE A 304 8.88 -0.15 -7.40
CA ILE A 304 7.95 0.87 -6.96
C ILE A 304 8.55 2.25 -7.27
N GLU A 305 7.83 3.04 -8.07
CA GLU A 305 8.15 4.44 -8.28
C GLU A 305 7.73 5.30 -7.09
N LEU A 306 8.49 6.37 -6.88
CA LEU A 306 8.05 7.50 -6.05
C LEU A 306 7.34 8.52 -6.93
N VAL A 307 6.05 8.72 -6.71
CA VAL A 307 5.24 9.72 -7.43
C VAL A 307 5.02 10.94 -6.56
N VAL A 308 5.48 12.09 -7.03
CA VAL A 308 5.58 13.31 -6.23
C VAL A 308 5.18 14.56 -7.04
N PRO A 309 4.69 15.63 -6.38
CA PRO A 309 4.52 16.92 -7.03
C PRO A 309 5.81 17.42 -7.67
N ARG A 310 5.69 18.04 -8.84
CA ARG A 310 6.83 18.76 -9.42
C ARG A 310 7.02 20.10 -8.69
N VAL A 311 8.12 20.24 -7.98
CA VAL A 311 8.46 21.44 -7.18
C VAL A 311 9.78 22.02 -7.65
N ILE A 312 9.84 23.34 -7.90
CA ILE A 312 11.07 24.12 -8.00
C ILE A 312 11.32 24.76 -6.64
N THR A 313 12.56 24.69 -6.17
CA THR A 313 13.03 25.46 -5.02
C THR A 313 13.86 26.65 -5.51
N PHE A 314 13.45 27.88 -5.18
CA PHE A 314 14.20 29.10 -5.49
C PHE A 314 14.39 29.94 -4.22
N GLY A 315 15.64 30.26 -3.87
CA GLY A 315 15.95 31.07 -2.70
C GLY A 315 15.41 30.53 -1.37
N GLY A 316 15.36 29.20 -1.20
CA GLY A 316 14.80 28.55 0.00
C GLY A 316 13.27 28.49 0.04
N THR A 317 12.58 28.97 -1.00
CA THR A 317 11.11 28.86 -1.13
C THR A 317 10.78 27.79 -2.17
N SER A 318 9.98 26.80 -1.78
CA SER A 318 9.51 25.74 -2.67
C SER A 318 8.20 26.14 -3.33
N GLN A 319 8.13 26.08 -4.66
CA GLN A 319 6.93 26.33 -5.46
C GLN A 319 6.69 25.18 -6.42
N VAL A 320 5.44 24.76 -6.57
CA VAL A 320 5.04 23.75 -7.56
C VAL A 320 5.34 24.28 -8.97
N GLU A 321 6.30 23.65 -9.66
CA GLU A 321 6.87 24.06 -10.96
C GLU A 321 5.85 23.95 -12.08
N THR A 322 5.21 22.80 -12.17
CA THR A 322 4.05 22.52 -13.00
C THR A 322 2.99 21.94 -12.11
N LEU A 323 1.72 22.14 -12.45
CA LEU A 323 0.62 21.48 -11.76
C LEU A 323 0.50 20.00 -12.16
N THR A 324 1.61 19.27 -12.24
CA THR A 324 1.64 17.83 -12.55
C THR A 324 2.53 17.06 -11.58
N TYR A 325 2.26 15.76 -11.45
CA TYR A 325 3.13 14.82 -10.74
C TYR A 325 4.29 14.37 -11.64
N LYS A 326 5.46 14.10 -11.04
CA LYS A 326 6.58 13.37 -11.64
C LYS A 326 6.75 12.02 -10.94
N SER A 327 7.21 11.00 -11.66
CA SER A 327 7.65 9.74 -11.08
C SER A 327 9.17 9.67 -11.05
N LEU A 328 9.71 8.98 -10.04
CA LEU A 328 11.13 8.72 -9.87
C LEU A 328 11.32 7.20 -9.80
N SER A 329 12.00 6.63 -10.81
CA SER A 329 12.36 5.21 -10.86
C SER A 329 13.84 5.05 -10.51
N ARG A 330 14.17 4.18 -9.56
CA ARG A 330 15.57 3.95 -9.17
C ARG A 330 16.25 2.99 -10.15
N LEU A 331 17.37 3.43 -10.73
CA LEU A 331 18.19 2.64 -11.63
C LEU A 331 19.14 1.73 -10.85
N SER A 332 19.71 0.74 -11.55
CA SER A 332 20.61 -0.26 -10.94
C SER A 332 21.91 0.34 -10.41
N ASP A 333 22.36 1.47 -10.95
CA ASP A 333 23.53 2.22 -10.48
C ASP A 333 23.23 3.13 -9.26
N GLY A 334 21.98 3.14 -8.80
CA GLY A 334 21.49 3.94 -7.68
C GLY A 334 21.08 5.37 -8.05
N SER A 335 21.23 5.77 -9.32
CA SER A 335 20.65 7.01 -9.82
C SER A 335 19.13 6.87 -10.01
N PHE A 336 18.46 8.00 -10.28
CA PHE A 336 17.01 8.01 -10.50
C PHE A 336 16.72 8.58 -11.88
N GLU A 337 15.91 7.85 -12.64
CA GLU A 337 15.23 8.38 -13.82
C GLU A 337 13.99 9.16 -13.36
N VAL A 338 13.75 10.32 -13.98
CA VAL A 338 12.62 11.20 -13.64
C VAL A 338 11.74 11.35 -14.85
N PHE A 339 10.45 11.04 -14.70
CA PHE A 339 9.47 11.10 -15.77
C PHE A 339 8.30 12.03 -15.38
N ASP A 340 7.89 12.92 -16.28
CA ASP A 340 6.68 13.75 -16.07
C ASP A 340 5.45 12.92 -16.40
N THR A 341 4.65 12.60 -15.39
CA THR A 341 3.49 11.74 -15.56
C THR A 341 2.37 12.42 -16.32
N SER A 342 2.42 13.75 -16.51
CA SER A 342 1.33 14.58 -17.03
C SER A 342 0.03 14.55 -16.20
N LEU A 343 0.01 13.85 -15.05
CA LEU A 343 -1.14 13.80 -14.16
C LEU A 343 -1.32 15.13 -13.43
N PRO A 344 -2.46 15.84 -13.56
CA PRO A 344 -2.63 17.15 -12.95
C PRO A 344 -2.76 17.09 -11.42
N ILE A 345 -2.25 18.11 -10.73
CA ILE A 345 -2.39 18.30 -9.28
C ILE A 345 -3.60 19.18 -8.96
N ARG A 346 -4.42 18.75 -8.00
CA ARG A 346 -5.63 19.46 -7.55
C ARG A 346 -5.36 20.31 -6.30
N ARG A 347 -5.23 21.63 -6.45
CA ARG A 347 -4.89 22.57 -5.36
C ARG A 347 -5.96 22.75 -4.27
N LYS A 348 -7.23 22.36 -4.49
CA LYS A 348 -8.32 22.54 -3.52
C LYS A 348 -8.49 21.30 -2.60
N GLY A 349 -7.39 20.73 -2.13
CA GLY A 349 -7.43 19.54 -1.26
C GLY A 349 -7.88 18.26 -1.95
N GLY A 350 -7.77 18.19 -3.29
CA GLY A 350 -8.05 16.96 -4.02
C GLY A 350 -6.97 15.90 -3.74
N ARG A 351 -7.39 14.63 -3.78
CA ARG A 351 -6.53 13.47 -3.52
C ARG A 351 -6.43 12.59 -4.76
N VAL A 352 -5.43 11.72 -4.77
CA VAL A 352 -5.23 10.72 -5.82
C VAL A 352 -5.17 9.35 -5.17
N VAL A 353 -5.85 8.38 -5.77
CA VAL A 353 -5.69 6.95 -5.48
C VAL A 353 -5.25 6.28 -6.78
N PHE A 354 -4.29 5.37 -6.69
CA PHE A 354 -3.80 4.60 -7.81
C PHE A 354 -4.38 3.19 -7.77
N ALA A 355 -4.99 2.75 -8.87
CA ALA A 355 -5.55 1.42 -9.01
C ALA A 355 -5.67 1.06 -10.50
N ASP A 356 -5.38 -0.19 -10.87
CA ASP A 356 -5.60 -0.68 -12.23
C ASP A 356 -7.10 -0.91 -12.47
N VAL A 357 -7.81 0.15 -12.89
CA VAL A 357 -9.25 0.07 -13.15
C VAL A 357 -9.55 -0.39 -14.58
N SER A 358 -8.59 -0.24 -15.48
CA SER A 358 -8.68 -0.69 -16.87
C SER A 358 -8.42 -2.20 -17.02
N GLY A 359 -7.70 -2.81 -16.07
CA GLY A 359 -7.28 -4.20 -16.08
C GLY A 359 -6.10 -4.49 -17.00
N ASP A 360 -5.31 -3.47 -17.36
CA ASP A 360 -4.18 -3.60 -18.28
C ASP A 360 -2.83 -3.87 -17.59
N GLY A 361 -2.83 -3.94 -16.26
CA GLY A 361 -1.66 -4.16 -15.42
C GLY A 361 -0.91 -2.87 -15.04
N LEU A 362 -1.37 -1.70 -15.48
CA LEU A 362 -0.83 -0.41 -15.07
C LEU A 362 -1.83 0.31 -14.14
N PRO A 363 -1.37 0.96 -13.06
CA PRO A 363 -2.29 1.66 -12.19
C PRO A 363 -2.75 2.98 -12.81
N ASP A 364 -4.07 3.15 -12.89
CA ASP A 364 -4.75 4.38 -13.27
C ASP A 364 -4.88 5.32 -12.05
N ALA A 365 -5.03 6.63 -12.31
CA ALA A 365 -5.13 7.63 -11.26
C ALA A 365 -6.57 8.14 -11.12
N ILE A 366 -7.20 7.80 -9.99
CA ILE A 366 -8.53 8.27 -9.60
C ILE A 366 -8.35 9.53 -8.76
N GLN A 367 -8.95 10.65 -9.18
CA GLN A 367 -8.81 11.94 -8.54
C GLN A 367 -10.12 12.49 -7.98
N SER A 368 -10.01 13.15 -6.83
CA SER A 368 -11.06 13.97 -6.19
C SER A 368 -10.71 15.48 -6.20
N GLY A 369 -11.55 16.32 -5.62
CA GLY A 369 -11.33 17.77 -5.50
C GLY A 369 -11.84 18.55 -6.72
N PHE A 370 -12.95 18.10 -7.31
CA PHE A 370 -13.64 18.80 -8.39
C PHE A 370 -14.87 19.52 -7.85
N SER A 371 -15.25 20.64 -8.47
CA SER A 371 -16.35 21.48 -7.97
C SER A 371 -17.73 20.81 -8.04
N ASP A 372 -17.85 19.76 -8.85
CA ASP A 372 -19.03 18.92 -8.95
C ASP A 372 -19.00 17.72 -8.00
N TYR A 373 -17.95 17.58 -7.18
CA TYR A 373 -17.76 16.49 -6.22
C TYR A 373 -17.78 15.09 -6.86
N ARG A 374 -17.42 15.01 -8.15
CA ARG A 374 -17.33 13.76 -8.92
C ARG A 374 -15.88 13.30 -9.03
N LEU A 375 -15.69 11.99 -9.01
CA LEU A 375 -14.39 11.34 -9.17
C LEU A 375 -14.05 11.19 -10.65
N ARG A 376 -12.81 11.49 -10.99
CA ARG A 376 -12.31 11.41 -12.37
C ARG A 376 -11.10 10.49 -12.46
N THR A 377 -11.11 9.59 -13.43
CA THR A 377 -10.01 8.66 -13.68
C THR A 377 -9.18 9.15 -14.85
N TYR A 378 -7.87 9.23 -14.64
CA TYR A 378 -6.87 9.43 -15.67
C TYR A 378 -6.24 8.08 -15.98
N ILE A 379 -6.32 7.65 -17.25
CA ILE A 379 -5.84 6.34 -17.66
C ILE A 379 -4.32 6.40 -17.84
N ASN A 380 -3.61 5.46 -17.22
CA ASN A 380 -2.18 5.30 -17.45
C ASN A 380 -1.96 4.60 -18.80
N THR A 381 -1.11 5.17 -19.64
CA THR A 381 -0.87 4.67 -21.01
C THR A 381 0.51 4.02 -21.17
N GLY A 382 1.28 3.90 -20.09
CA GLY A 382 2.69 3.53 -20.10
C GLY A 382 3.64 4.65 -20.57
N ALA A 383 3.10 5.73 -21.15
CA ALA A 383 3.84 6.95 -21.49
C ALA A 383 3.35 8.16 -20.65
N GLY A 384 2.82 7.89 -19.45
CA GLY A 384 2.14 8.86 -18.61
C GLY A 384 0.62 8.75 -18.69
N PHE A 385 -0.06 9.70 -18.05
CA PHE A 385 -1.51 9.72 -17.92
C PHE A 385 -2.21 10.45 -19.07
N SER A 386 -3.43 10.01 -19.38
CA SER A 386 -4.28 10.63 -20.41
C SER A 386 -4.52 12.12 -20.14
N ASN A 387 -4.46 12.96 -21.17
CA ASN A 387 -4.72 14.41 -21.02
C ASN A 387 -6.17 14.71 -20.58
N LEU A 388 -7.11 13.84 -20.95
CA LEU A 388 -8.50 13.92 -20.55
C LEU A 388 -8.80 12.80 -19.56
N SER A 389 -9.49 13.15 -18.49
CA SER A 389 -10.06 12.19 -17.56
C SER A 389 -11.43 11.71 -18.02
N VAL A 390 -11.82 10.52 -17.59
CA VAL A 390 -13.18 9.99 -17.68
C VAL A 390 -13.86 10.03 -16.31
N ASP A 391 -15.20 9.98 -16.29
CA ASP A 391 -15.93 9.84 -15.03
C ASP A 391 -15.67 8.45 -14.45
N SER A 392 -15.24 8.38 -13.19
CA SER A 392 -14.82 7.11 -12.56
C SER A 392 -16.00 6.20 -12.24
N LEU A 393 -17.15 6.81 -11.97
CA LEU A 393 -18.38 6.13 -11.59
C LEU A 393 -19.54 6.71 -12.37
N TYR A 394 -20.50 5.85 -12.73
CA TYR A 394 -21.81 6.29 -13.16
C TYR A 394 -22.42 7.20 -12.09
N TRP A 395 -23.10 8.26 -12.52
CA TRP A 395 -23.73 9.22 -11.62
C TRP A 395 -25.20 9.37 -11.99
N ASP A 396 -26.07 9.05 -11.04
CA ASP A 396 -27.53 9.14 -11.15
C ASP A 396 -28.06 10.55 -10.80
N GLY A 397 -27.16 11.50 -10.51
CA GLY A 397 -27.49 12.87 -10.13
C GLY A 397 -27.57 13.10 -8.62
N ILE A 398 -27.34 12.09 -7.78
CA ILE A 398 -27.51 12.18 -6.33
C ILE A 398 -26.18 11.90 -5.60
N GLY A 399 -25.87 12.75 -4.61
CA GLY A 399 -24.76 12.52 -3.68
C GLY A 399 -23.35 12.88 -4.21
N SER A 400 -22.46 13.19 -3.27
CA SER A 400 -21.03 13.42 -3.55
C SER A 400 -20.31 12.08 -3.68
N GLN A 401 -19.53 11.92 -4.75
CA GLN A 401 -18.65 10.74 -4.90
C GLN A 401 -17.38 10.86 -4.05
N GLU A 402 -17.05 12.04 -3.53
CA GLU A 402 -15.87 12.21 -2.67
C GLU A 402 -16.00 11.50 -1.32
N ALA A 403 -17.22 11.12 -0.91
CA ALA A 403 -17.44 10.29 0.27
C ALA A 403 -16.69 8.94 0.20
N PHE A 404 -16.44 8.42 -1.01
CA PHE A 404 -15.68 7.18 -1.21
C PHE A 404 -14.17 7.34 -0.93
N PHE A 405 -13.64 8.56 -0.94
CA PHE A 405 -12.22 8.86 -0.66
C PHE A 405 -11.90 9.01 0.83
N HIS A 406 -12.88 8.98 1.73
CA HIS A 406 -12.64 9.00 3.18
C HIS A 406 -12.03 7.68 3.71
N LEU A 407 -12.08 6.59 2.92
CA LEU A 407 -11.58 5.26 3.29
C LEU A 407 -10.13 4.99 2.82
N ALA A 408 -9.52 5.92 2.09
CA ALA A 408 -8.16 5.80 1.57
C ALA A 408 -7.28 6.90 2.20
N VAL A 409 -6.87 6.69 3.46
CA VAL A 409 -5.78 7.41 4.12
C VAL A 409 -5.02 6.44 5.00
#